data_AF-A0A7Y5JJ87-F1
#
_entry.id   AF-A0A7Y5JJ87-F1
#
_cell.length_a   1.000
_cell.length_b   1.000
_cell.length_c   1.000
_cell.angle_alpha   90.00
_cell.angle_beta   90.00
_cell.angle_gamma   90.00
#
_symmetry.space_group_name_H-M   'P 1'
#
loop_
_entity.id
_entity.type
_entity.pdbx_description
1 polymer ?
#
loop_
_entity_poly.entity_id
_entity_poly.type
_entity_poly.pdbx_seq_one_letter_code
_entity_poly.pdbx_strand_id
1 'polypeptide(L)'
;MRVLLIALFFCGPLLAQARVYESAFGENTLAKCDVILHATASAVRKSLGGAISVDLTVQDVIWGEEKAKEVKLIYTDKTLLKEGESVEGLFALKALAGQGYSPVGRPVALSSGDGERSSKIAVCRAFIELEQQEAGEDRLRAFEDLLAYHLSLGGYPGRNAAVELMLWVARKPGQVTRARFDRFKTLLASARQALDNRTRQDVQLALQGMVETRLKNDCFREARRGKAKADRVKAIAELAEFVKEYPRAFVEADAKLADAMAKECQDGETARTALEDLASEIRRELRARQIEEEARRAEEEERVRHAQGDK
;
A
#
# COMPACT_ATOMS: atom_id res chain seq x y z
N MET A 1 -46.38 21.63 17.29
CA MET A 1 -45.73 20.89 16.17
C MET A 1 -44.52 21.65 15.58
N ARG A 2 -43.55 22.11 16.39
CA ARG A 2 -42.30 22.75 15.89
C ARG A 2 -41.04 22.43 16.71
N VAL A 3 -41.11 21.51 17.67
CA VAL A 3 -39.99 21.16 18.56
C VAL A 3 -39.41 19.77 18.28
N LEU A 4 -40.07 18.95 17.45
CA LEU A 4 -39.66 17.57 17.17
C LEU A 4 -38.72 17.40 15.96
N LEU A 5 -38.48 18.46 15.19
CA LEU A 5 -37.62 18.43 13.98
C LEU A 5 -36.15 18.76 14.25
N ILE A 6 -35.81 19.23 15.44
CA ILE A 6 -34.42 19.62 15.79
C ILE A 6 -33.66 18.44 16.44
N ALA A 7 -34.36 17.46 17.00
CA ALA A 7 -33.73 16.26 17.58
C ALA A 7 -33.19 15.27 16.51
N LEU A 8 -33.69 15.31 15.27
CA LEU A 8 -33.21 14.43 14.18
C LEU A 8 -31.99 14.97 13.44
N PHE A 9 -31.60 16.23 13.67
CA PHE A 9 -30.38 16.80 13.07
C PHE A 9 -29.12 16.62 13.93
N PHE A 10 -29.25 16.15 15.18
CA PHE A 10 -28.11 15.94 16.08
C PHE A 10 -27.81 14.49 16.45
N CYS A 11 -28.56 13.51 15.93
CA CYS A 11 -28.23 12.08 16.06
C CYS A 11 -27.62 11.47 14.78
N GLY A 12 -27.35 12.29 13.76
CA GLY A 12 -26.83 11.88 12.45
C GLY A 12 -25.31 11.70 12.30
N PRO A 13 -24.45 12.16 13.25
CA PRO A 13 -23.03 11.82 13.21
C PRO A 13 -22.44 11.36 14.57
N LEU A 14 -23.23 10.71 15.43
CA LEU A 14 -22.75 10.19 16.73
C LEU A 14 -22.56 8.67 16.78
N LEU A 15 -22.77 7.94 15.67
CA LEU A 15 -22.45 6.51 15.55
C LEU A 15 -21.62 6.13 14.32
N ALA A 16 -21.30 7.09 13.45
CA ALA A 16 -20.13 6.96 12.59
C ALA A 16 -18.90 7.36 13.40
N GLN A 17 -18.51 6.53 14.39
CA GLN A 17 -17.07 6.43 14.66
C GLN A 17 -16.45 6.20 13.29
N ALA A 18 -15.63 7.14 12.82
CA ALA A 18 -14.87 6.92 11.60
C ALA A 18 -14.14 5.60 11.82
N ARG A 19 -14.59 4.52 11.16
CA ARG A 19 -13.98 3.20 11.32
C ARG A 19 -12.53 3.37 10.90
N VAL A 20 -11.65 3.38 11.89
CA VAL A 20 -10.21 3.43 11.64
C VAL A 20 -9.85 2.03 11.18
N TYR A 21 -9.48 1.92 9.92
CA TYR A 21 -9.02 0.67 9.34
C TYR A 21 -7.50 0.55 9.50
N GLU A 22 -7.00 -0.67 9.68
CA GLU A 22 -5.57 -0.93 9.78
C GLU A 22 -4.92 -1.09 8.40
N SER A 23 -5.57 -1.86 7.54
CA SER A 23 -5.14 -2.22 6.20
C SER A 23 -5.64 -1.27 5.12
N ALA A 24 -4.92 -1.24 3.99
CA ALA A 24 -5.39 -0.55 2.79
C ALA A 24 -6.62 -1.25 2.19
N PHE A 25 -6.76 -2.56 2.38
CA PHE A 25 -8.01 -3.28 2.09
C PHE A 25 -9.19 -2.69 2.87
N GLY A 26 -9.07 -2.47 4.18
CA GLY A 26 -10.11 -1.86 4.99
C GLY A 26 -10.47 -0.45 4.49
N GLU A 27 -9.46 0.39 4.27
CA GLU A 27 -9.67 1.79 3.84
C GLU A 27 -10.21 1.93 2.41
N ASN A 28 -9.77 1.09 1.48
CA ASN A 28 -10.12 1.22 0.07
C ASN A 28 -11.32 0.35 -0.34
N THR A 29 -11.56 -0.75 0.38
CA THR A 29 -12.61 -1.73 0.05
C THR A 29 -13.72 -1.67 1.09
N LEU A 30 -13.47 -2.01 2.36
CA LEU A 30 -14.53 -2.12 3.37
C LEU A 30 -15.19 -0.78 3.69
N ALA A 31 -14.43 0.32 3.64
CA ALA A 31 -14.97 1.66 3.83
C ALA A 31 -15.95 2.09 2.72
N LYS A 32 -15.93 1.41 1.56
CA LYS A 32 -16.63 1.85 0.33
C LYS A 32 -17.57 0.80 -0.26
N CYS A 33 -17.56 -0.41 0.28
CA CYS A 33 -18.36 -1.53 -0.22
C CYS A 33 -19.34 -1.99 0.85
N ASP A 34 -20.63 -2.02 0.50
CA ASP A 34 -21.68 -2.54 1.38
C ASP A 34 -21.73 -4.07 1.36
N VAL A 35 -21.31 -4.68 0.25
CA VAL A 35 -21.30 -6.15 0.07
C VAL A 35 -20.06 -6.60 -0.71
N ILE A 36 -19.47 -7.73 -0.31
CA ILE A 36 -18.45 -8.45 -1.09
C ILE A 36 -18.99 -9.83 -1.43
N LEU A 37 -19.08 -10.13 -2.73
CA LEU A 37 -19.63 -11.37 -3.24
C LEU A 37 -18.55 -12.24 -3.88
N HIS A 38 -18.65 -13.54 -3.61
CA HIS A 38 -18.07 -14.56 -4.45
C HIS A 38 -19.15 -15.06 -5.40
N ALA A 39 -19.00 -14.73 -6.67
CA ALA A 39 -20.01 -15.03 -7.68
C ALA A 39 -19.38 -15.45 -9.02
N THR A 40 -20.15 -16.16 -9.83
CA THR A 40 -19.78 -16.49 -11.22
C THR A 40 -20.49 -15.53 -12.16
N ALA A 41 -19.72 -14.83 -12.99
CA ALA A 41 -20.26 -13.92 -13.99
C ALA A 41 -20.73 -14.69 -15.23
N SER A 42 -21.91 -14.33 -15.74
CA SER A 42 -22.38 -14.79 -17.05
C SER A 42 -21.44 -14.33 -18.16
N ALA A 43 -21.27 -15.18 -19.18
CA ALA A 43 -20.54 -14.82 -20.40
C ALA A 43 -21.26 -13.71 -21.20
N VAL A 44 -22.57 -13.56 -21.01
CA VAL A 44 -23.39 -12.57 -21.72
C VAL A 44 -23.26 -11.21 -21.03
N ARG A 45 -22.76 -10.23 -21.78
CA ARG A 45 -22.65 -8.83 -21.33
C ARG A 45 -23.62 -7.96 -22.11
N LYS A 46 -24.42 -7.14 -21.43
CA LYS A 46 -25.40 -6.24 -22.05
C LYS A 46 -24.89 -4.81 -21.95
N SER A 47 -24.83 -4.11 -23.08
CA SER A 47 -24.52 -2.67 -23.11
C SER A 47 -25.74 -1.88 -22.63
N LEU A 48 -25.51 -0.94 -21.72
CA LEU A 48 -26.50 -0.03 -21.15
C LEU A 48 -25.99 1.40 -21.30
N GLY A 49 -25.98 1.92 -22.53
CA GLY A 49 -25.76 3.35 -22.81
C GLY A 49 -24.53 3.96 -22.13
N GLY A 50 -23.39 3.27 -22.18
CA GLY A 50 -22.13 3.70 -21.54
C GLY A 50 -21.70 2.81 -20.36
N ALA A 51 -22.63 2.02 -19.81
CA ALA A 51 -22.33 0.99 -18.81
C ALA A 51 -22.42 -0.43 -19.40
N ILE A 52 -21.82 -1.38 -18.71
CA ILE A 52 -21.90 -2.82 -18.99
C ILE A 52 -22.65 -3.48 -17.83
N SER A 53 -23.70 -4.22 -18.17
CA SER A 53 -24.43 -5.09 -17.25
C SER A 53 -24.03 -6.54 -17.45
N VAL A 54 -23.81 -7.24 -16.35
CA VAL A 54 -23.47 -8.67 -16.30
C VAL A 54 -24.26 -9.32 -15.17
N ASP A 55 -24.97 -10.40 -15.49
CA ASP A 55 -25.67 -11.19 -14.47
C ASP A 55 -24.65 -12.07 -13.74
N LEU A 56 -24.73 -12.13 -12.42
CA LEU A 56 -23.85 -12.89 -11.55
C LEU A 56 -24.66 -13.92 -10.76
N THR A 57 -24.18 -15.16 -10.71
CA THR A 57 -24.72 -16.20 -9.81
C THR A 57 -23.89 -16.20 -8.53
N VAL A 58 -24.52 -15.85 -7.41
CA VAL A 58 -23.88 -15.75 -6.10
C VAL A 58 -23.60 -17.15 -5.57
N GLN A 59 -22.36 -17.39 -5.18
CA GLN A 59 -21.90 -18.63 -4.56
C GLN A 59 -21.73 -18.47 -3.06
N ASP A 60 -21.21 -17.32 -2.63
CA ASP A 60 -20.97 -17.01 -1.24
C ASP A 60 -20.97 -15.48 -1.02
N VAL A 61 -21.38 -15.06 0.19
CA VAL A 61 -21.38 -13.65 0.62
C VAL A 61 -20.28 -13.50 1.64
N ILE A 62 -19.19 -12.83 1.24
CA ILE A 62 -17.98 -12.70 2.06
C ILE A 62 -18.16 -11.55 3.08
N TRP A 63 -18.89 -10.49 2.72
CA TRP A 63 -19.16 -9.32 3.56
C TRP A 63 -20.51 -8.72 3.21
N GLY A 64 -21.20 -8.18 4.22
CA GLY A 64 -22.52 -7.56 4.08
C GLY A 64 -23.67 -8.57 4.09
N GLU A 65 -24.88 -8.08 3.83
CA GLU A 65 -26.09 -8.91 3.74
C GLU A 65 -26.58 -8.96 2.29
N GLU A 66 -26.54 -10.15 1.68
CA GLU A 66 -27.17 -10.42 0.40
C GLU A 66 -27.80 -11.82 0.46
N LYS A 67 -29.06 -11.93 0.05
CA LYS A 67 -29.83 -13.19 0.08
C LYS A 67 -30.20 -13.68 -1.32
N ALA A 68 -30.01 -12.85 -2.34
CA ALA A 68 -30.26 -13.20 -3.72
C ALA A 68 -29.21 -14.19 -4.23
N LYS A 69 -29.69 -15.26 -4.88
CA LYS A 69 -28.82 -16.22 -5.59
C LYS A 69 -28.31 -15.68 -6.92
N GLU A 70 -28.95 -14.64 -7.44
CA GLU A 70 -28.58 -13.96 -8.68
C GLU A 70 -28.60 -12.46 -8.44
N VAL A 71 -27.51 -11.79 -8.81
CA VAL A 71 -27.37 -10.33 -8.72
C VAL A 71 -26.89 -9.78 -10.05
N LYS A 72 -27.25 -8.54 -10.36
CA LYS A 72 -26.81 -7.88 -11.59
C LYS A 72 -25.70 -6.88 -11.29
N LEU A 73 -24.51 -7.14 -11.81
CA LEU A 73 -23.40 -6.19 -11.74
C LEU A 73 -23.50 -5.22 -12.90
N ILE A 74 -23.58 -3.93 -12.60
CA ILE A 74 -23.48 -2.86 -13.59
C ILE A 74 -22.23 -2.05 -13.30
N TYR A 75 -21.33 -1.95 -14.28
CA TYR A 75 -20.09 -1.20 -14.15
C TYR A 75 -19.82 -0.37 -15.41
N THR A 76 -19.07 0.72 -15.25
CA THR A 76 -18.71 1.64 -16.33
C THR A 76 -17.25 2.08 -16.17
N ASP A 77 -16.62 2.50 -17.28
CA ASP A 77 -15.28 3.08 -17.23
C ASP A 77 -15.35 4.48 -16.61
N LYS A 78 -14.48 4.74 -15.63
CA LYS A 78 -14.39 6.04 -14.95
C LYS A 78 -14.08 7.19 -15.91
N THR A 79 -13.44 6.92 -17.05
CA THR A 79 -13.08 7.92 -18.07
C THR A 79 -14.24 8.29 -18.99
N LEU A 80 -15.32 7.50 -18.97
CA LEU A 80 -16.55 7.76 -19.72
C LEU A 80 -17.57 8.60 -18.94
N LEU A 81 -17.32 8.86 -17.65
CA LEU A 81 -18.15 9.71 -16.81
C LEU A 81 -17.40 11.02 -16.55
N LYS A 82 -18.00 12.18 -16.85
CA LYS A 82 -17.44 13.46 -16.38
C LYS A 82 -17.52 13.55 -14.85
N GLU A 83 -16.71 14.43 -14.26
CA GLU A 83 -16.53 14.58 -12.82
C GLU A 83 -17.85 14.86 -12.05
N GLY A 84 -18.86 15.45 -12.70
CA GLY A 84 -20.22 15.63 -12.17
C GLY A 84 -21.22 14.51 -12.54
N GLU A 85 -21.01 13.83 -13.68
CA GLU A 85 -21.87 12.76 -14.20
C GLU A 85 -21.65 11.42 -13.47
N SER A 86 -20.59 11.32 -12.66
CA SER A 86 -20.30 10.10 -11.88
C SER A 86 -21.28 9.91 -10.73
N VAL A 87 -21.67 11.00 -10.08
CA VAL A 87 -22.66 11.03 -9.00
C VAL A 87 -24.06 10.86 -9.58
N GLU A 88 -24.39 11.58 -10.66
CA GLU A 88 -25.66 11.42 -11.38
C GLU A 88 -25.81 10.03 -12.02
N GLY A 89 -24.73 9.43 -12.53
CA GLY A 89 -24.70 8.07 -13.03
C GLY A 89 -24.93 7.03 -11.92
N LEU A 90 -24.35 7.23 -10.74
CA LEU A 90 -24.66 6.43 -9.54
C LEU A 90 -26.13 6.57 -9.12
N PHE A 91 -26.70 7.77 -9.16
CA PHE A 91 -28.12 8.01 -8.85
C PHE A 91 -29.06 7.45 -9.94
N ALA A 92 -28.69 7.53 -11.22
CA ALA A 92 -29.45 6.96 -12.33
C ALA A 92 -29.44 5.42 -12.30
N LEU A 93 -28.28 4.81 -11.98
CA LEU A 93 -28.17 3.37 -11.74
C LEU A 93 -29.00 2.94 -10.52
N LYS A 94 -29.02 3.77 -9.46
CA LYS A 94 -29.86 3.55 -8.27
C LYS A 94 -31.36 3.65 -8.58
N ALA A 95 -31.76 4.57 -9.46
CA ALA A 95 -33.15 4.70 -9.91
C ALA A 95 -33.59 3.55 -10.82
N LEU A 96 -32.71 3.04 -11.68
CA LEU A 96 -32.95 1.88 -12.54
C LEU A 96 -33.04 0.55 -11.77
N ALA A 97 -32.35 0.45 -10.64
CA ALA A 97 -32.28 -0.79 -9.85
C ALA A 97 -33.51 -1.04 -8.96
N GLY A 98 -34.41 -0.07 -8.79
CA GLY A 98 -35.70 -0.25 -8.11
C GLY A 98 -35.62 -0.44 -6.59
N GLN A 99 -34.94 -1.48 -6.10
CA GLN A 99 -34.69 -1.79 -4.67
C GLN A 99 -33.46 -2.70 -4.52
N GLY A 100 -32.45 -2.25 -3.76
CA GLY A 100 -31.25 -3.04 -3.40
C GLY A 100 -30.05 -2.79 -4.31
N TYR A 101 -29.17 -1.87 -3.89
CA TYR A 101 -27.88 -1.64 -4.52
C TYR A 101 -26.80 -1.77 -3.46
N SER A 102 -25.76 -2.55 -3.78
CA SER A 102 -24.53 -2.62 -3.00
C SER A 102 -23.36 -2.26 -3.94
N PRO A 103 -22.61 -1.17 -3.69
CA PRO A 103 -21.45 -0.83 -4.49
C PRO A 103 -20.42 -1.94 -4.35
N VAL A 104 -20.13 -2.60 -5.47
CA VAL A 104 -18.97 -3.48 -5.59
C VAL A 104 -17.79 -2.60 -5.96
N GLY A 105 -16.69 -2.69 -5.21
CA GLY A 105 -15.43 -2.05 -5.56
C GLY A 105 -14.87 -2.54 -6.91
N ARG A 106 -13.60 -2.25 -7.20
CA ARG A 106 -12.97 -2.71 -8.45
C ARG A 106 -13.09 -4.24 -8.59
N PRO A 107 -13.52 -4.76 -9.75
CA PRO A 107 -13.62 -6.21 -9.95
C PRO A 107 -12.24 -6.85 -9.82
N VAL A 108 -12.12 -7.79 -8.88
CA VAL A 108 -10.91 -8.62 -8.74
C VAL A 108 -11.05 -9.80 -9.69
N ALA A 109 -10.18 -9.87 -10.70
CA ALA A 109 -10.10 -11.03 -11.57
C ALA A 109 -9.66 -12.25 -10.75
N LEU A 110 -10.60 -13.15 -10.46
CA LEU A 110 -10.30 -14.47 -9.94
C LEU A 110 -9.78 -15.30 -11.12
N SER A 111 -8.62 -15.94 -10.97
CA SER A 111 -8.08 -16.80 -12.03
C SER A 111 -8.86 -18.11 -12.05
N SER A 112 -8.73 -18.86 -13.13
CA SER A 112 -9.45 -20.10 -13.38
C SER A 112 -8.91 -21.33 -12.63
N GLY A 113 -7.91 -21.17 -11.75
CA GLY A 113 -7.37 -22.26 -10.95
C GLY A 113 -8.04 -22.35 -9.58
N ASP A 114 -8.62 -23.52 -9.24
CA ASP A 114 -9.34 -23.73 -7.97
C ASP A 114 -8.49 -23.38 -6.73
N GLY A 115 -7.18 -23.62 -6.78
CA GLY A 115 -6.25 -23.25 -5.71
C GLY A 115 -6.04 -21.75 -5.53
N GLU A 116 -5.86 -20.99 -6.62
CA GLU A 116 -5.65 -19.54 -6.55
C GLU A 116 -6.95 -18.80 -6.19
N ARG A 117 -8.09 -19.33 -6.64
CA ARG A 117 -9.42 -18.83 -6.26
C ARG A 117 -9.67 -18.95 -4.75
N SER A 118 -9.34 -20.10 -4.16
CA SER A 118 -9.43 -20.32 -2.71
C SER A 118 -8.54 -19.34 -1.93
N SER A 119 -7.29 -19.15 -2.37
CA SER A 119 -6.36 -18.21 -1.74
C SER A 119 -6.85 -16.77 -1.75
N LYS A 120 -7.51 -16.32 -2.82
CA LYS A 120 -8.07 -14.95 -2.91
C LYS A 120 -9.18 -14.73 -1.87
N ILE A 121 -10.07 -15.69 -1.72
CA ILE A 121 -11.17 -15.63 -0.74
C ILE A 121 -10.62 -15.67 0.68
N ALA A 122 -9.66 -16.56 0.95
CA ALA A 122 -9.02 -16.68 2.26
C ALA A 122 -8.34 -15.37 2.68
N VAL A 123 -7.59 -14.73 1.77
CA VAL A 123 -6.96 -13.42 2.02
C VAL A 123 -8.02 -12.35 2.34
N CYS A 124 -9.08 -12.25 1.54
CA CYS A 124 -10.16 -11.29 1.81
C CYS A 124 -10.81 -11.51 3.18
N ARG A 125 -11.13 -12.75 3.53
CA ARG A 125 -11.73 -13.10 4.82
C ARG A 125 -10.82 -12.73 5.99
N ALA A 126 -9.53 -13.02 5.90
CA ALA A 126 -8.57 -12.70 6.95
C ALA A 126 -8.45 -11.19 7.20
N PHE A 127 -8.49 -10.36 6.15
CA PHE A 127 -8.53 -8.90 6.32
C PHE A 127 -9.86 -8.40 6.87
N ILE A 128 -11.00 -9.02 6.51
CA ILE A 128 -12.29 -8.68 7.12
C ILE A 128 -12.27 -8.99 8.63
N GLU A 129 -11.80 -10.17 9.01
CA GLU A 129 -11.68 -10.59 10.40
C GLU A 129 -10.76 -9.66 11.20
N LEU A 130 -9.62 -9.25 10.61
CA LEU A 130 -8.73 -8.25 11.19
C LEU A 130 -9.45 -6.94 11.47
N GLU A 131 -10.17 -6.40 10.49
CA GLU A 131 -10.82 -5.09 10.61
C GLU A 131 -12.06 -5.08 11.52
N GLN A 132 -12.58 -6.26 11.88
CA GLN A 132 -13.65 -6.42 12.87
C GLN A 132 -13.14 -6.37 14.32
N GLN A 133 -11.83 -6.55 14.55
CA GLN A 133 -11.25 -6.44 15.90
C GLN A 133 -11.35 -5.00 16.41
N GLU A 134 -11.15 -4.73 17.71
CA GLU A 134 -11.09 -3.35 18.21
C GLU A 134 -9.83 -2.61 17.74
N ALA A 135 -9.88 -1.28 17.63
CA ALA A 135 -8.75 -0.51 17.13
C ALA A 135 -7.71 -0.35 18.24
N GLY A 136 -6.44 -0.57 17.91
CA GLY A 136 -5.37 -0.45 18.89
C GLY A 136 -4.14 -1.26 18.50
N GLU A 137 -3.20 -1.35 19.45
CA GLU A 137 -1.92 -2.03 19.24
C GLU A 137 -2.10 -3.53 18.97
N ASP A 138 -3.11 -4.17 19.55
CA ASP A 138 -3.38 -5.60 19.33
C ASP A 138 -3.80 -5.87 17.88
N ARG A 139 -4.67 -5.02 17.31
CA ARG A 139 -5.04 -5.12 15.89
C ARG A 139 -3.86 -4.82 14.99
N LEU A 140 -3.03 -3.83 15.33
CA LEU A 140 -1.81 -3.53 14.58
C LEU A 140 -0.85 -4.72 14.59
N ARG A 141 -0.65 -5.37 15.74
CA ARG A 141 0.14 -6.60 15.83
C ARG A 141 -0.48 -7.73 15.00
N ALA A 142 -1.81 -7.92 15.06
CA ALA A 142 -2.50 -8.91 14.24
C ALA A 142 -2.36 -8.64 12.73
N PHE A 143 -2.37 -7.36 12.32
CA PHE A 143 -2.09 -6.96 10.94
C PHE A 143 -0.67 -7.34 10.52
N GLU A 144 0.32 -7.03 11.36
CA GLU A 144 1.71 -7.41 11.10
C GLU A 144 1.89 -8.93 11.01
N ASP A 145 1.24 -9.69 11.91
CA ASP A 145 1.22 -11.15 11.92
C ASP A 145 0.59 -11.70 10.64
N LEU A 146 -0.52 -11.10 10.19
CA LEU A 146 -1.19 -11.47 8.95
C LEU A 146 -0.31 -11.22 7.72
N LEU A 147 0.33 -10.04 7.63
CA LEU A 147 1.27 -9.74 6.55
C LEU A 147 2.44 -10.72 6.55
N ALA A 148 3.03 -10.98 7.72
CA ALA A 148 4.13 -11.92 7.88
C ALA A 148 3.76 -13.33 7.40
N TYR A 149 2.60 -13.81 7.82
CA TYR A 149 2.08 -15.10 7.42
C TYR A 149 1.87 -15.18 5.91
N HIS A 150 1.17 -14.21 5.31
CA HIS A 150 0.92 -14.19 3.87
C HIS A 150 2.20 -14.11 3.04
N LEU A 151 3.21 -13.35 3.48
CA LEU A 151 4.53 -13.33 2.84
C LEU A 151 5.20 -14.71 2.86
N SER A 152 5.06 -15.47 3.95
CA SER A 152 5.64 -16.83 4.05
C SER A 152 5.01 -17.82 3.08
N LEU A 153 3.74 -17.62 2.71
CA LEU A 153 3.02 -18.48 1.76
C LEU A 153 3.44 -18.24 0.30
N GLY A 154 3.89 -17.03 -0.03
CA GLY A 154 4.15 -16.63 -1.42
C GLY A 154 2.88 -16.55 -2.27
N GLY A 155 3.04 -16.66 -3.60
CA GLY A 155 1.93 -16.64 -4.55
C GLY A 155 1.05 -15.37 -4.46
N TYR A 156 -0.27 -15.54 -4.61
CA TYR A 156 -1.22 -14.43 -4.46
C TYR A 156 -1.21 -13.80 -3.05
N PRO A 157 -1.26 -14.57 -1.94
CA PRO A 157 -1.18 -14.00 -0.59
C PRO A 157 0.07 -13.15 -0.38
N GLY A 158 1.25 -13.64 -0.76
CA GLY A 158 2.51 -12.92 -0.61
C GLY A 158 2.55 -11.61 -1.42
N ARG A 159 2.07 -11.64 -2.66
CA ARG A 159 1.93 -10.43 -3.50
C ARG A 159 1.01 -9.39 -2.85
N ASN A 160 -0.13 -9.83 -2.32
CA ASN A 160 -1.07 -8.93 -1.65
C ASN A 160 -0.46 -8.32 -0.38
N ALA A 161 0.21 -9.13 0.45
CA ALA A 161 0.88 -8.65 1.66
C ALA A 161 2.00 -7.64 1.37
N ALA A 162 2.77 -7.84 0.30
CA ALA A 162 3.80 -6.89 -0.12
C ALA A 162 3.20 -5.51 -0.47
N VAL A 163 2.09 -5.50 -1.22
CA VAL A 163 1.39 -4.27 -1.60
C VAL A 163 0.75 -3.60 -0.37
N GLU A 164 0.10 -4.37 0.50
CA GLU A 164 -0.47 -3.85 1.75
C GLU A 164 0.61 -3.20 2.63
N LEU A 165 1.78 -3.83 2.78
CA LEU A 165 2.90 -3.26 3.53
C LEU A 165 3.37 -1.93 2.92
N MET A 166 3.54 -1.85 1.59
CA MET A 166 3.93 -0.59 0.93
C MET A 166 2.92 0.53 1.20
N LEU A 167 1.63 0.23 1.07
CA LEU A 167 0.57 1.21 1.29
C LEU A 167 0.49 1.64 2.76
N TRP A 168 0.67 0.69 3.68
CA TRP A 168 0.68 0.95 5.12
C TRP A 168 1.84 1.88 5.50
N VAL A 169 3.06 1.63 5.00
CA VAL A 169 4.24 2.50 5.23
C VAL A 169 3.97 3.93 4.76
N ALA A 170 3.36 4.09 3.59
CA ALA A 170 3.05 5.40 3.03
C ALA A 170 1.95 6.16 3.80
N ARG A 171 0.95 5.44 4.34
CA ARG A 171 -0.22 6.04 4.99
C ARG A 171 -0.07 6.21 6.50
N LYS A 172 0.72 5.35 7.14
CA LYS A 172 0.91 5.32 8.60
C LYS A 172 2.38 5.50 8.99
N PRO A 173 3.03 6.59 8.53
CA PRO A 173 4.46 6.80 8.76
C PRO A 173 4.84 6.85 10.25
N GLY A 174 3.94 7.33 11.11
CA GLY A 174 4.15 7.39 12.56
C GLY A 174 4.18 6.04 13.27
N GLN A 175 3.65 4.98 12.64
CA GLN A 175 3.64 3.63 13.20
C GLN A 175 4.89 2.82 12.81
N VAL A 176 5.69 3.31 11.86
CA VAL A 176 6.96 2.69 11.48
C VAL A 176 7.94 2.81 12.65
N THR A 177 8.39 1.67 13.17
CA THR A 177 9.38 1.58 14.25
C THR A 177 10.54 0.67 13.85
N ARG A 178 11.66 0.78 14.56
CA ARG A 178 12.82 -0.10 14.35
C ARG A 178 12.46 -1.58 14.52
N ALA A 179 11.71 -1.90 15.58
CA ALA A 179 11.27 -3.27 15.85
C ALA A 179 10.44 -3.87 14.70
N ARG A 180 9.53 -3.08 14.12
CA ARG A 180 8.72 -3.52 12.96
C ARG A 180 9.57 -3.72 11.72
N PHE A 181 10.51 -2.81 11.46
CA PHE A 181 11.42 -2.92 10.35
C PHE A 181 12.28 -4.19 10.45
N ASP A 182 12.90 -4.42 11.60
CA ASP A 182 13.75 -5.60 11.82
C ASP A 182 12.93 -6.90 11.66
N ARG A 183 11.71 -6.90 12.19
CA ARG A 183 10.76 -8.01 12.02
C ARG A 183 10.49 -8.33 10.54
N PHE A 184 10.08 -7.34 9.74
CA PHE A 184 9.80 -7.56 8.31
C PHE A 184 11.06 -7.90 7.51
N LYS A 185 12.23 -7.34 7.87
CA LYS A 185 13.52 -7.69 7.29
C LYS A 185 13.86 -9.16 7.51
N THR A 186 13.69 -9.67 8.74
CA THR A 186 13.90 -11.10 9.05
C THR A 186 12.92 -11.98 8.29
N LEU A 187 11.64 -11.60 8.23
CA LEU A 187 10.62 -12.36 7.52
C LEU A 187 10.89 -12.45 6.01
N LEU A 188 11.33 -11.36 5.38
CA LEU A 188 11.75 -11.37 3.98
C LEU A 188 12.91 -12.34 3.76
N ALA A 189 13.88 -12.37 4.68
CA ALA A 189 15.01 -13.29 4.59
C ALA A 189 14.54 -14.75 4.69
N SER A 190 13.63 -15.07 5.61
CA SER A 190 13.09 -16.43 5.78
C SER A 190 12.17 -16.86 4.65
N ALA A 191 11.37 -15.95 4.09
CA ALA A 191 10.40 -16.24 3.02
C ALA A 191 11.00 -16.16 1.61
N ARG A 192 12.32 -15.89 1.49
CA ARG A 192 12.97 -15.56 0.21
C ARG A 192 12.77 -16.60 -0.90
N GLN A 193 12.57 -17.87 -0.54
CA GLN A 193 12.34 -18.96 -1.49
C GLN A 193 10.87 -19.06 -1.95
N ALA A 194 9.92 -18.63 -1.11
CA ALA A 194 8.50 -18.66 -1.42
C ALA A 194 8.06 -17.48 -2.31
N LEU A 195 8.82 -16.39 -2.30
CA LEU A 195 8.50 -15.17 -3.02
C LEU A 195 9.10 -15.14 -4.43
N ASP A 196 8.27 -14.79 -5.42
CA ASP A 196 8.75 -14.49 -6.76
C ASP A 196 9.57 -13.19 -6.81
N ASN A 197 10.29 -12.96 -7.92
CA ASN A 197 11.19 -11.81 -8.07
C ASN A 197 10.49 -10.47 -7.83
N ARG A 198 9.28 -10.31 -8.37
CA ARG A 198 8.52 -9.06 -8.27
C ARG A 198 8.08 -8.80 -6.83
N THR A 199 7.54 -9.82 -6.17
CA THR A 199 7.10 -9.72 -4.78
C THR A 199 8.28 -9.39 -3.86
N ARG A 200 9.45 -9.99 -4.09
CA ARG A 200 10.67 -9.64 -3.34
C ARG A 200 11.07 -8.18 -3.53
N GLN A 201 10.97 -7.65 -4.75
CA GLN A 201 11.21 -6.25 -5.03
C GLN A 201 10.19 -5.34 -4.33
N ASP A 202 8.90 -5.68 -4.36
CA ASP A 202 7.85 -4.92 -3.69
C ASP A 202 8.08 -4.86 -2.16
N VAL A 203 8.46 -5.97 -1.53
CA VAL A 203 8.82 -5.96 -0.09
C VAL A 203 10.10 -5.14 0.15
N GLN A 204 11.10 -5.24 -0.71
CA GLN A 204 12.33 -4.44 -0.58
C GLN A 204 12.03 -2.93 -0.71
N LEU A 205 11.12 -2.55 -1.61
CA LEU A 205 10.63 -1.17 -1.74
C LEU A 205 9.89 -0.73 -0.47
N ALA A 206 9.09 -1.60 0.14
CA ALA A 206 8.43 -1.30 1.40
C ALA A 206 9.45 -1.05 2.54
N LEU A 207 10.47 -1.91 2.67
CA LEU A 207 11.54 -1.74 3.65
C LEU A 207 12.34 -0.45 3.42
N GLN A 208 12.62 -0.11 2.16
CA GLN A 208 13.23 1.17 1.80
C GLN A 208 12.34 2.35 2.24
N GLY A 209 11.03 2.26 2.01
CA GLY A 209 10.07 3.27 2.45
C GLY A 209 10.06 3.44 3.98
N MET A 210 10.22 2.35 4.75
CA MET A 210 10.32 2.42 6.22
C MET A 210 11.57 3.19 6.67
N VAL A 211 12.70 2.94 5.99
CA VAL A 211 13.96 3.67 6.25
C VAL A 211 13.79 5.15 5.97
N GLU A 212 13.25 5.50 4.80
CA GLU A 212 13.04 6.89 4.38
C GLU A 212 12.09 7.64 5.34
N THR A 213 11.00 6.99 5.71
CA THR A 213 9.89 7.59 6.45
C THR A 213 10.26 7.93 7.90
N ARG A 214 10.96 7.01 8.58
CA ARG A 214 11.22 7.14 10.03
C ARG A 214 12.68 6.93 10.39
N LEU A 215 13.26 5.80 10.01
CA LEU A 215 14.50 5.32 10.61
C LEU A 215 15.70 6.21 10.27
N LYS A 216 15.84 6.61 9.00
CA LYS A 216 16.87 7.54 8.53
C LYS A 216 16.86 8.84 9.35
N ASN A 217 15.69 9.44 9.49
CA ASN A 217 15.52 10.72 10.19
C ASN A 217 15.81 10.61 11.69
N ASP A 218 15.47 9.48 12.31
CA ASP A 218 15.79 9.23 13.72
C ASP A 218 17.30 9.09 13.91
N CYS A 219 17.99 8.31 13.07
CA CYS A 219 19.44 8.16 13.18
C CYS A 219 20.16 9.51 12.95
N PHE A 220 19.73 10.32 11.98
CA PHE A 220 20.28 11.67 11.81
C PHE A 220 20.05 12.57 13.03
N ARG A 221 18.86 12.49 13.64
CA ARG A 221 18.52 13.25 14.84
C ARG A 221 19.39 12.83 16.03
N GLU A 222 19.56 11.52 16.23
CA GLU A 222 20.39 10.97 17.29
C GLU A 222 21.86 11.29 17.08
N ALA A 223 22.38 11.17 15.86
CA ALA A 223 23.74 11.55 15.53
C ALA A 223 24.01 13.05 15.81
N ARG A 224 23.03 13.94 15.56
CA ARG A 224 23.17 15.38 15.81
C ARG A 224 22.95 15.79 17.26
N ARG A 225 21.95 15.21 17.95
CA ARG A 225 21.45 15.67 19.26
C ARG A 225 21.79 14.72 20.41
N GLY A 226 22.36 13.55 20.13
CA GLY A 226 22.77 12.58 21.14
C GLY A 226 23.75 13.18 22.13
N LYS A 227 23.41 13.14 23.42
CA LYS A 227 24.26 13.71 24.48
C LYS A 227 25.50 12.84 24.73
N ALA A 228 25.37 11.53 24.62
CA ALA A 228 26.48 10.62 24.79
C ALA A 228 27.18 10.36 23.45
N LYS A 229 28.51 10.35 23.47
CA LYS A 229 29.34 10.01 22.30
C LYS A 229 28.99 8.64 21.72
N ALA A 230 28.75 7.64 22.59
CA ALA A 230 28.41 6.29 22.17
C ALA A 230 27.13 6.24 21.33
N ASP A 231 26.10 6.99 21.71
CA ASP A 231 24.83 7.05 20.99
C ASP A 231 25.00 7.66 19.60
N ARG A 232 25.81 8.73 19.49
CA ARG A 232 26.11 9.36 18.21
C ARG A 232 26.88 8.42 17.27
N VAL A 233 27.91 7.75 17.77
CA VAL A 233 28.69 6.78 16.99
C VAL A 233 27.81 5.61 16.53
N LYS A 234 26.94 5.11 17.41
CA LYS A 234 25.98 4.06 17.06
C LYS A 234 25.02 4.52 15.94
N ALA A 235 24.44 5.72 16.07
CA ALA A 235 23.53 6.26 15.06
C ALA A 235 24.21 6.46 13.69
N ILE A 236 25.48 6.87 13.66
CA ILE A 236 26.27 6.98 12.42
C ILE A 236 26.51 5.60 11.80
N ALA A 237 26.87 4.60 12.61
CA ALA A 237 27.05 3.23 12.12
C ALA A 237 25.74 2.66 11.54
N GLU A 238 24.60 2.92 12.18
CA GLU A 238 23.29 2.51 11.66
C GLU A 238 22.94 3.23 10.34
N LEU A 239 23.25 4.53 10.21
CA LEU A 239 23.09 5.24 8.93
C LEU A 239 23.93 4.60 7.81
N ALA A 240 25.17 4.21 8.10
CA ALA A 240 26.06 3.56 7.14
C ALA A 240 25.51 2.21 6.67
N GLU A 241 24.97 1.40 7.58
CA GLU A 241 24.28 0.18 7.20
C GLU A 241 23.05 0.46 6.31
N PHE A 242 22.26 1.49 6.63
CA PHE A 242 21.11 1.84 5.81
C PHE A 242 21.48 2.34 4.42
N VAL A 243 22.54 3.14 4.26
CA VAL A 243 23.00 3.57 2.93
C VAL A 243 23.47 2.37 2.10
N LYS A 244 24.14 1.41 2.73
CA LYS A 244 24.59 0.19 2.05
C LYS A 244 23.45 -0.74 1.65
N GLU A 245 22.48 -0.96 2.53
CA GLU A 245 21.38 -1.91 2.29
C GLU A 245 20.21 -1.30 1.51
N TYR A 246 19.91 -0.02 1.75
CA TYR A 246 18.78 0.71 1.16
C TYR A 246 19.24 2.06 0.57
N PRO A 247 20.20 2.05 -0.37
CA PRO A 247 20.75 3.28 -0.94
C PRO A 247 19.66 4.21 -1.49
N ARG A 248 18.57 3.62 -2.02
CA ARG A 248 17.42 4.32 -2.62
C ARG A 248 16.55 5.09 -1.63
N ALA A 249 16.73 4.92 -0.32
CA ALA A 249 16.07 5.74 0.71
C ALA A 249 16.71 7.15 0.90
N PHE A 250 17.84 7.42 0.24
CA PHE A 250 18.65 8.62 0.44
C PHE A 250 18.64 9.54 -0.80
N VAL A 251 18.66 10.85 -0.53
CA VAL A 251 18.65 11.92 -1.52
C VAL A 251 19.86 12.86 -1.35
N GLU A 252 20.07 13.77 -2.30
CA GLU A 252 21.20 14.72 -2.27
C GLU A 252 21.21 15.60 -1.00
N ALA A 253 20.04 15.92 -0.46
CA ALA A 253 19.94 16.65 0.80
C ALA A 253 20.54 15.86 1.98
N ASP A 254 20.44 14.53 1.98
CA ASP A 254 21.02 13.68 3.02
C ASP A 254 22.55 13.65 2.94
N ALA A 255 23.12 13.63 1.73
CA ALA A 255 24.57 13.74 1.54
C ALA A 255 25.12 15.09 2.04
N LYS A 256 24.42 16.18 1.75
CA LYS A 256 24.77 17.52 2.27
C LYS A 256 24.67 17.59 3.79
N LEU A 257 23.67 16.92 4.38
CA LEU A 257 23.53 16.82 5.82
C LEU A 257 24.69 16.05 6.46
N ALA A 258 25.09 14.92 5.88
CA ALA A 258 26.23 14.14 6.35
C ALA A 258 27.54 14.94 6.29
N ASP A 259 27.80 15.66 5.19
CA ASP A 259 28.96 16.56 5.07
C ASP A 259 28.97 17.67 6.13
N ALA A 260 27.80 18.29 6.38
CA ALA A 260 27.68 19.33 7.40
C ALA A 260 27.96 18.77 8.79
N MET A 261 27.42 17.58 9.09
CA MET A 261 27.68 16.89 10.35
C MET A 261 29.14 16.48 10.50
N ALA A 262 29.82 16.06 9.42
CA ALA A 262 31.24 15.73 9.44
C ALA A 262 32.10 16.95 9.83
N LYS A 263 31.79 18.14 9.30
CA LYS A 263 32.48 19.38 9.63
C LYS A 263 32.26 19.82 11.08
N GLU A 264 31.08 19.56 11.62
CA GLU A 264 30.69 19.86 13.00
C GLU A 264 31.10 18.74 13.98
N CYS A 265 31.64 17.62 13.49
CA CYS A 265 31.93 16.44 14.30
C CYS A 265 33.11 16.67 15.23
N GLN A 266 32.82 16.73 16.53
CA GLN A 266 33.82 16.83 17.60
C GLN A 266 34.21 15.47 18.19
N ASP A 267 33.58 14.38 17.72
CA ASP A 267 33.67 13.03 18.31
C ASP A 267 34.92 12.24 17.91
N GLY A 268 35.84 12.84 17.16
CA GLY A 268 37.10 12.24 16.71
C GLY A 268 37.10 11.85 15.23
N GLU A 269 38.28 11.47 14.74
CA GLU A 269 38.57 11.26 13.32
C GLU A 269 37.69 10.17 12.69
N THR A 270 37.47 9.05 13.39
CA THR A 270 36.68 7.90 12.87
C THR A 270 35.23 8.24 12.55
N ALA A 271 34.54 8.99 13.42
CA ALA A 271 33.14 9.37 13.21
C ALA A 271 32.99 10.39 12.08
N ARG A 272 33.97 11.30 11.97
CA ARG A 272 34.04 12.25 10.86
C ARG A 272 34.26 11.53 9.53
N THR A 273 35.23 10.63 9.45
CA THR A 273 35.48 9.83 8.23
C THR A 273 34.25 9.04 7.82
N ALA A 274 33.55 8.40 8.76
CA ALA A 274 32.33 7.66 8.46
C ALA A 274 31.21 8.53 7.85
N LEU A 275 31.06 9.79 8.30
CA LEU A 275 30.11 10.75 7.74
C LEU A 275 30.52 11.24 6.34
N GLU A 276 31.81 11.45 6.12
CA GLU A 276 32.36 11.81 4.79
C GLU A 276 32.17 10.65 3.79
N ASP A 277 32.42 9.42 4.23
CA ASP A 277 32.20 8.19 3.45
C ASP A 277 30.72 8.03 3.09
N LEU A 278 29.82 8.19 4.07
CA LEU A 278 28.37 8.20 3.89
C LEU A 278 27.93 9.19 2.80
N ALA A 279 28.41 10.44 2.85
CA ALA A 279 28.07 11.45 1.87
C ALA A 279 28.57 11.08 0.46
N SER A 280 29.77 10.51 0.37
CA SER A 280 30.35 10.02 -0.87
C SER A 280 29.55 8.87 -1.48
N GLU A 281 29.15 7.89 -0.65
CA GLU A 281 28.34 6.74 -1.08
C GLU A 281 26.99 7.16 -1.62
N ILE A 282 26.27 8.04 -0.91
CA ILE A 282 24.97 8.58 -1.36
C ILE A 282 25.13 9.25 -2.73
N ARG A 283 26.16 10.10 -2.91
CA ARG A 283 26.41 10.78 -4.19
C ARG A 283 26.75 9.83 -5.32
N ARG A 284 27.59 8.82 -5.05
CA ARG A 284 27.98 7.82 -6.05
C ARG A 284 26.76 7.09 -6.59
N GLU A 285 25.88 6.69 -5.68
CA GLU A 285 24.64 6.02 -6.02
C GLU A 285 23.67 6.95 -6.78
N LEU A 286 23.52 8.22 -6.38
CA LEU A 286 22.68 9.18 -7.10
C LEU A 286 23.15 9.39 -8.55
N ARG A 287 24.47 9.45 -8.78
CA ARG A 287 25.04 9.50 -10.13
C ARG A 287 24.74 8.24 -10.93
N ALA A 288 24.86 7.06 -10.31
CA ALA A 288 24.53 5.80 -10.97
C ALA A 288 23.08 5.76 -11.45
N ARG A 289 22.13 6.26 -10.64
CA ARG A 289 20.72 6.36 -11.01
C ARG A 289 20.47 7.33 -12.15
N GLN A 290 21.13 8.49 -12.15
CA GLN A 290 21.00 9.46 -13.24
C GLN A 290 21.42 8.84 -14.57
N ILE A 291 22.53 8.10 -14.58
CA ILE A 291 23.00 7.38 -15.76
C ILE A 291 21.99 6.31 -16.21
N GLU A 292 21.41 5.55 -15.26
CA GLU A 292 20.36 4.54 -15.56
C GLU A 292 19.11 5.18 -16.18
N GLU A 293 18.66 6.32 -15.65
CA GLU A 293 17.50 7.04 -16.17
C GLU A 293 17.74 7.65 -17.55
N GLU A 294 18.93 8.22 -17.79
CA GLU A 294 19.32 8.76 -19.09
C GLU A 294 19.40 7.67 -20.15
N ALA A 295 19.98 6.51 -19.81
CA ALA A 295 20.00 5.34 -20.70
C ALA A 295 18.60 4.86 -21.05
N ARG A 296 17.70 4.75 -20.06
CA ARG A 296 16.30 4.34 -20.30
C ARG A 296 15.55 5.33 -21.20
N ARG A 297 15.75 6.63 -21.00
CA ARG A 297 15.14 7.66 -21.86
C ARG A 297 15.66 7.56 -23.30
N ALA A 298 16.96 7.35 -23.48
CA ALA A 298 17.54 7.17 -24.81
C ALA A 298 16.96 5.94 -25.53
N GLU A 299 16.81 4.80 -24.84
CA GLU A 299 16.17 3.59 -25.39
C GLU A 299 14.70 3.84 -25.75
N GLU A 300 13.95 4.54 -24.90
CA GLU A 300 12.54 4.85 -25.16
C GLU A 300 12.38 5.80 -26.36
N GLU A 301 13.24 6.81 -26.47
CA GLU A 301 13.28 7.70 -27.65
C GLU A 301 13.65 6.95 -28.93
N GLU A 302 14.58 6.00 -28.88
CA GLU A 302 14.95 5.16 -30.03
C GLU A 302 13.78 4.26 -30.45
N ARG A 303 13.08 3.64 -29.49
CA ARG A 303 11.87 2.84 -29.76
C ARG A 303 10.75 3.67 -30.38
N VAL A 304 10.53 4.90 -29.90
CA VAL A 304 9.53 5.81 -30.46
C VAL A 304 9.90 6.25 -31.88
N ARG A 305 11.19 6.54 -32.15
CA ARG A 305 11.67 6.85 -33.50
C ARG A 305 11.48 5.69 -34.48
N HIS A 306 11.79 4.46 -34.07
CA HIS A 306 11.53 3.27 -34.90
C HIS A 306 10.03 3.05 -35.16
N ALA A 307 9.18 3.27 -34.16
CA ALA A 307 7.72 3.15 -34.32
C ALA A 307 7.10 4.23 -35.22
N GLN A 308 7.77 5.37 -35.42
CA GLN A 308 7.33 6.46 -36.30
C GLN A 308 7.91 6.39 -37.71
N GLY A 309 9.01 5.65 -37.92
CA GLY A 309 9.67 5.46 -39.21
C GLY A 309 9.05 4.39 -40.13
N ASP A 310 8.14 3.56 -39.60
CA ASP A 310 7.41 2.52 -40.35
C ASP A 310 6.02 2.98 -40.87
N LYS A 311 5.86 4.29 -41.13
CA LYS A 311 4.67 4.87 -41.81
C LYS A 311 5.08 5.59 -43.08
#